data_AF-A0A9W6NLM7-F1
#
_entry.id   AF-A0A9W6NLM7-F1
#
_cell.length_a   1.000
_cell.length_b   1.000
_cell.length_c   1.000
_cell.angle_alpha   90.00
_cell.angle_beta   90.00
_cell.angle_gamma   90.00
#
_symmetry.space_group_name_H-M   'P 1'
#
loop_
_entity.id
_entity.type
_entity.pdbx_description
1 polymer ?
#
loop_
_entity_poly.entity_id
_entity_poly.type
_entity_poly.pdbx_seq_one_letter_code
_entity_poly.pdbx_strand_id
1 'polypeptide(L)'
;MYLPIPCTVQPEQVREYPYAALLPDGLRERLTAWDGGAAEHPRYQADLSLAPGWKVGGHANWSLTDPYPVDCEACGAAMTLTFTAASSDWHGPHCTWRPSEEPPTASPDTVGVQIGRGYALHVFRCPESYEHPAATAMQ
;
A
#
# COMPACT_ATOMS: atom_id res chain seq x y z
N MET A 1 12.55 5.87 14.86
CA MET A 1 12.39 4.74 15.79
C MET A 1 11.96 3.53 14.97
N TYR A 2 12.51 2.34 15.22
CA TYR A 2 12.24 1.12 14.43
C TYR A 2 11.38 0.09 15.18
N LEU A 3 10.96 0.41 16.40
CA LEU A 3 10.06 -0.41 17.20
C LEU A 3 8.69 0.26 17.23
N PRO A 4 7.61 -0.46 16.86
CA PRO A 4 6.25 0.01 17.03
C PRO A 4 5.95 0.42 18.47
N ILE A 5 5.16 1.48 18.63
CA ILE A 5 4.52 1.79 19.90
C ILE A 5 3.60 0.62 20.26
N PRO A 6 3.65 0.10 21.51
CA PRO A 6 2.72 -0.94 21.94
C PRO A 6 1.27 -0.50 21.73
N CYS A 7 0.53 -1.25 20.92
CA CYS A 7 -0.85 -0.95 20.54
C CYS A 7 -1.68 -2.24 20.45
N THR A 8 -3.00 -2.09 20.37
CA THR A 8 -3.92 -3.21 20.10
C THR A 8 -4.09 -3.35 18.60
N VAL A 9 -3.86 -4.55 18.06
CA VAL A 9 -4.08 -4.83 16.64
C VAL A 9 -5.57 -5.08 16.40
N GLN A 10 -6.18 -4.27 15.53
CA GLN A 10 -7.58 -4.43 15.08
C GLN A 10 -7.58 -4.70 13.57
N PRO A 11 -7.75 -5.97 13.14
CA PRO A 11 -7.71 -6.31 11.73
C PRO A 11 -9.02 -5.92 11.02
N GLU A 12 -8.90 -5.14 9.95
CA GLU A 12 -10.01 -4.84 9.04
C GLU A 12 -9.81 -5.53 7.69
N GLN A 13 -10.89 -6.09 7.12
CA GLN A 13 -10.84 -6.65 5.78
C GLN A 13 -11.17 -5.58 4.74
N VAL A 14 -10.17 -5.15 3.98
CA VAL A 14 -10.30 -4.14 2.93
C VAL A 14 -10.09 -4.78 1.56
N ARG A 15 -10.88 -4.35 0.56
CA ARG A 15 -10.66 -4.73 -0.84
C ARG A 15 -9.77 -3.69 -1.51
N GLU A 16 -8.66 -4.16 -2.06
CA GLU A 16 -7.74 -3.33 -2.84
C GLU A 16 -7.75 -3.71 -4.32
N TYR A 17 -7.19 -2.81 -5.12
CA TYR A 17 -6.94 -2.98 -6.55
C TYR A 17 -5.51 -2.57 -6.91
N PRO A 18 -4.96 -3.02 -8.05
CA PRO A 18 -3.58 -2.72 -8.45
C PRO A 18 -3.30 -1.22 -8.60
N TYR A 19 -2.05 -0.83 -8.36
CA TYR A 19 -1.53 0.50 -8.70
C TYR A 19 -1.86 0.86 -10.16
N ALA A 20 -2.25 2.10 -10.43
CA ALA A 20 -2.82 2.53 -11.70
C ALA A 20 -1.89 2.26 -12.90
N ALA A 21 -0.57 2.37 -12.71
CA ALA A 21 0.41 2.09 -13.76
C ALA A 21 0.56 0.59 -14.10
N LEU A 22 -0.01 -0.31 -13.29
CA LEU A 22 -0.07 -1.75 -13.56
C LEU A 22 -1.38 -2.18 -14.25
N LEU A 23 -2.31 -1.25 -14.48
CA LEU A 23 -3.58 -1.53 -15.14
C LEU A 23 -3.44 -1.52 -16.66
N PRO A 24 -4.33 -2.24 -17.39
CA PRO A 24 -4.41 -2.13 -18.84
C PRO A 24 -4.61 -0.68 -19.29
N ASP A 25 -3.95 -0.27 -20.38
CA ASP A 25 -3.93 1.12 -20.84
C ASP A 25 -5.31 1.74 -21.00
N GLY A 26 -6.25 1.03 -21.65
CA GLY A 26 -7.61 1.54 -21.84
C GLY A 26 -8.38 1.76 -20.54
N LEU A 27 -8.06 1.02 -19.47
CA LEU A 27 -8.63 1.28 -18.14
C LEU A 27 -7.94 2.46 -17.47
N ARG A 28 -6.60 2.53 -17.55
CA ARG A 28 -5.80 3.62 -16.98
C ARG A 28 -6.19 4.99 -17.56
N GLU A 29 -6.43 5.07 -18.87
CA GLU A 29 -6.89 6.29 -19.54
C GLU A 29 -8.26 6.75 -19.03
N ARG A 30 -9.20 5.81 -18.87
CA ARG A 30 -10.54 6.10 -18.32
C ARG A 30 -10.47 6.60 -16.89
N LEU A 31 -9.61 6.01 -16.07
CA LEU A 31 -9.39 6.44 -14.68
C LEU A 31 -8.71 7.81 -14.62
N THR A 32 -7.78 8.10 -15.53
CA THR A 32 -7.16 9.43 -15.63
C THR A 32 -8.20 10.50 -16.00
N ALA A 33 -9.11 10.20 -16.93
CA ALA A 33 -10.20 11.09 -17.28
C ALA A 33 -11.20 11.27 -16.13
N TRP A 34 -11.48 10.21 -15.36
CA TRP A 34 -12.31 10.25 -14.16
C TRP A 34 -11.68 11.15 -13.07
N ASP A 35 -10.40 10.92 -12.77
CA ASP A 35 -9.65 11.67 -11.74
C ASP A 35 -9.47 13.14 -12.13
N GLY A 36 -9.43 13.45 -13.43
CA GLY A 36 -9.42 14.82 -13.97
C GLY A 36 -10.78 15.51 -14.04
N GLY A 37 -11.86 14.82 -13.65
CA GLY A 37 -13.23 15.32 -13.63
C GLY A 37 -13.55 16.22 -12.44
N ALA A 38 -14.79 16.18 -11.97
CA ALA A 38 -15.23 17.00 -10.84
C ALA A 38 -14.45 16.65 -9.56
N ALA A 39 -13.98 17.67 -8.84
CA ALA A 39 -13.15 17.54 -7.64
C ALA A 39 -13.82 16.78 -6.47
N GLU A 40 -15.11 16.50 -6.57
CA GLU A 40 -15.91 15.80 -5.55
C GLU A 40 -15.91 14.28 -5.72
N HIS A 41 -15.33 13.74 -6.79
CA HIS A 41 -15.30 12.31 -7.05
C HIS A 41 -14.09 11.65 -6.36
N PRO A 42 -14.24 10.42 -5.80
CA PRO A 42 -13.12 9.69 -5.25
C PRO A 42 -12.13 9.34 -6.38
N ARG A 43 -10.84 9.57 -6.11
CA ARG A 43 -9.75 9.25 -7.02
C ARG A 43 -9.40 7.78 -6.92
N TYR A 44 -9.13 7.16 -8.05
CA TYR A 44 -8.84 5.72 -8.06
C TYR A 44 -7.67 5.36 -7.14
N GLN A 45 -6.52 6.01 -7.33
CA GLN A 45 -5.28 5.61 -6.66
C GLN A 45 -5.31 5.82 -5.14
N ALA A 46 -5.85 6.96 -4.71
CA ALA A 46 -5.82 7.42 -3.32
C ALA A 46 -7.02 6.94 -2.50
N ASP A 47 -8.19 6.81 -3.14
CA ASP A 47 -9.46 6.60 -2.43
C ASP A 47 -10.07 5.21 -2.66
N LEU A 48 -9.78 4.56 -3.79
CA LEU A 48 -10.46 3.32 -4.19
C LEU A 48 -9.54 2.11 -4.32
N SER A 49 -8.25 2.32 -4.56
CA SER A 49 -7.32 1.26 -4.99
C SER A 49 -6.45 0.73 -3.86
N LEU A 50 -5.71 1.59 -3.17
CA LEU A 50 -4.72 1.18 -2.19
C LEU A 50 -5.12 1.69 -0.81
N ALA A 51 -5.31 0.77 0.13
CA ALA A 51 -5.36 1.13 1.53
C ALA A 51 -3.94 1.53 1.97
N PRO A 52 -3.78 2.69 2.62
CA PRO A 52 -2.54 3.09 3.27
C PRO A 52 -2.28 2.25 4.52
N GLY A 53 -1.14 2.48 5.17
CA GLY A 53 -0.85 1.87 6.46
C GLY A 53 -0.26 0.46 6.39
N TRP A 54 -0.43 -0.25 7.50
CA TRP A 54 0.09 -1.60 7.70
C TRP A 54 -0.92 -2.63 7.22
N LYS A 55 -0.50 -3.53 6.33
CA LYS A 55 -1.40 -4.55 5.76
C LYS A 55 -0.70 -5.85 5.43
N VAL A 56 -1.50 -6.91 5.37
CA VAL A 56 -1.10 -8.25 4.93
C VAL A 56 -1.74 -8.53 3.58
N GLY A 57 -0.94 -8.89 2.59
CA GLY A 57 -1.37 -9.04 1.19
C GLY A 57 -1.66 -7.70 0.50
N GLY A 58 -2.61 -7.72 -0.44
CA GLY A 58 -3.04 -6.55 -1.20
C GLY A 58 -2.10 -6.18 -2.34
N HIS A 59 -2.03 -4.89 -2.65
CA HIS A 59 -1.24 -4.35 -3.75
C HIS A 59 -0.21 -3.32 -3.26
N ALA A 60 0.96 -3.33 -3.89
CA ALA A 60 2.05 -2.40 -3.57
C ALA A 60 1.78 -1.03 -4.19
N ASN A 61 2.18 0.02 -3.46
CA ASN A 61 2.25 1.36 -4.01
C ASN A 61 3.56 1.49 -4.81
N TRP A 62 3.55 2.20 -5.93
CA TRP A 62 4.73 2.47 -6.75
C TRP A 62 4.84 3.98 -7.06
N SER A 63 4.63 4.81 -6.04
CA SER A 63 4.63 6.26 -6.19
C SER A 63 6.02 6.88 -6.23
N LEU A 64 7.06 6.19 -5.75
CA LEU A 64 8.44 6.71 -5.74
C LEU A 64 9.26 6.25 -6.94
N THR A 65 8.97 5.07 -7.49
CA THR A 65 9.64 4.53 -8.67
C THR A 65 8.62 3.99 -9.65
N ASP A 66 9.01 3.84 -10.92
CA ASP A 66 8.20 3.05 -11.83
C ASP A 66 8.00 1.61 -11.27
N PRO A 67 6.82 1.00 -11.46
CA PRO A 67 6.61 -0.39 -11.07
C PRO A 67 7.56 -1.31 -11.82
N TYR A 68 8.13 -2.28 -11.11
CA TYR A 68 8.96 -3.32 -11.72
C TYR A 68 8.57 -4.71 -11.20
N PRO A 69 8.79 -5.78 -11.99
CA PRO A 69 8.57 -7.15 -11.52
C PRO A 69 9.47 -7.46 -10.33
N VAL A 70 8.90 -8.03 -9.28
CA VAL A 70 9.65 -8.56 -8.14
C VAL A 70 9.67 -10.08 -8.29
N ASP A 71 10.74 -10.61 -8.88
CA ASP A 71 10.88 -12.04 -9.18
C ASP A 71 11.78 -12.74 -8.16
N CYS A 72 11.46 -14.00 -7.86
CA CYS A 72 12.23 -14.78 -6.91
C CYS A 72 13.60 -15.15 -7.46
N GLU A 73 14.68 -14.77 -6.77
CA GLU A 73 16.06 -15.06 -7.19
C GLU A 73 16.37 -16.56 -7.32
N ALA A 74 15.65 -17.43 -6.58
CA ALA A 74 15.89 -18.86 -6.58
C ALA A 74 15.22 -19.62 -7.75
N CYS A 75 14.07 -19.14 -8.24
CA CYS A 75 13.27 -19.89 -9.22
C CYS A 75 12.65 -19.05 -10.34
N GLY A 76 12.78 -17.72 -10.30
CA GLY A 76 12.25 -16.80 -11.30
C GLY A 76 10.75 -16.55 -11.24
N ALA A 77 10.02 -17.14 -10.28
CA ALA A 77 8.58 -16.91 -10.13
C ALA A 77 8.28 -15.48 -9.64
N ALA A 78 7.26 -14.85 -10.23
CA ALA A 78 6.76 -13.56 -9.78
C ALA A 78 6.29 -13.64 -8.31
N MET A 79 6.86 -12.81 -7.46
CA MET A 79 6.59 -12.81 -6.03
C MET A 79 5.31 -12.06 -5.70
N THR A 80 4.65 -12.46 -4.62
CA THR A 80 3.41 -11.84 -4.15
C THR A 80 3.69 -10.95 -2.95
N LEU A 81 3.11 -9.75 -2.92
CA LEU A 81 3.16 -8.88 -1.75
C LEU A 81 2.52 -9.61 -0.56
N THR A 82 3.28 -9.76 0.51
CA THR A 82 2.80 -10.45 1.73
C THR A 82 2.58 -9.47 2.86
N PHE A 83 3.39 -8.43 2.97
CA PHE A 83 3.28 -7.47 4.06
C PHE A 83 3.72 -6.08 3.62
N THR A 84 3.02 -5.06 4.13
CA THR A 84 3.41 -3.65 4.01
C THR A 84 3.48 -3.05 5.41
N ALA A 85 4.57 -2.32 5.68
CA ALA A 85 4.70 -1.44 6.84
C ALA A 85 4.89 0.00 6.34
N ALA A 86 3.91 0.85 6.58
CA ALA A 86 3.97 2.26 6.21
C ALA A 86 4.38 3.13 7.40
N SER A 87 4.93 4.31 7.10
CA SER A 87 5.22 5.32 8.13
C SER A 87 3.97 6.02 8.68
N SER A 88 2.83 5.87 8.01
CA SER A 88 1.55 6.45 8.42
C SER A 88 0.43 5.50 8.03
N ASP A 89 -0.57 5.41 8.89
CA ASP A 89 -1.70 4.51 8.73
C ASP A 89 -2.68 5.04 7.69
N TRP A 90 -2.84 6.36 7.56
CA TRP A 90 -3.61 6.97 6.48
C TRP A 90 -3.04 8.31 6.00
N HIS A 91 -3.50 8.79 4.84
CA HIS A 91 -2.97 9.99 4.19
C HIS A 91 -3.60 11.29 4.72
N GLY A 92 -3.20 11.73 5.92
CA GLY A 92 -3.57 13.04 6.44
C GLY A 92 -5.09 13.28 6.61
N PRO A 93 -5.53 14.53 6.84
CA PRO A 93 -6.91 14.84 7.23
C PRO A 93 -7.92 14.78 6.07
N HIS A 94 -7.45 14.74 4.82
CA HIS A 94 -8.28 14.66 3.62
C HIS A 94 -8.38 13.23 3.07
N CYS A 95 -7.85 12.24 3.78
CA CYS A 95 -7.96 10.84 3.37
C CYS A 95 -9.42 10.40 3.44
N THR A 96 -9.89 9.76 2.36
CA THR A 96 -11.20 9.10 2.35
C THR A 96 -11.21 7.80 3.16
N TRP A 97 -10.02 7.25 3.46
CA TRP A 97 -9.84 6.05 4.25
C TRP A 97 -9.20 6.36 5.60
N ARG A 98 -9.80 5.81 6.67
CA ARG A 98 -9.29 5.78 8.05
C ARG A 98 -9.86 4.53 8.74
N PRO A 99 -9.10 3.88 9.66
CA PRO A 99 -9.65 2.83 10.50
C PRO A 99 -10.93 3.29 11.20
N SER A 100 -11.91 2.40 11.30
CA SER A 100 -13.25 2.72 11.78
C SER A 100 -13.29 3.11 13.27
N GLU A 101 -12.30 2.65 14.04
CA GLU A 101 -12.16 2.90 15.47
C GLU A 101 -11.50 4.25 15.78
N GLU A 102 -10.81 4.85 14.80
CA GLU A 102 -10.10 6.10 15.01
C GLU A 102 -11.04 7.30 14.90
N PRO A 103 -10.99 8.25 15.86
CA PRO A 103 -11.80 9.47 15.79
C PRO A 103 -11.34 10.39 14.65
N PRO A 104 -12.18 11.33 14.19
CA PRO A 104 -11.82 12.31 13.16
C PRO A 104 -10.60 13.18 13.46
N THR A 105 -10.22 13.29 14.73
CA THR A 105 -9.09 14.09 15.20
C THR A 105 -7.83 13.26 15.44
N ALA A 106 -7.85 11.95 15.16
CA ALA A 106 -6.71 11.07 15.38
C ALA A 106 -5.52 11.46 14.49
N SER A 107 -4.31 11.24 15.02
CA SER A 107 -3.08 11.34 14.23
C SER A 107 -2.96 10.12 13.31
N PRO A 108 -2.55 10.29 12.04
CA PRO A 108 -2.28 9.16 11.13
C PRO A 108 -1.03 8.35 11.48
N ASP A 109 -0.22 8.81 12.44
CA ASP A 109 0.92 8.05 12.96
C ASP A 109 0.51 7.35 14.26
N THR A 110 -0.12 6.18 14.16
CA THR A 110 -0.54 5.41 15.35
C THR A 110 0.53 4.41 15.79
N VAL A 111 1.42 4.00 14.88
CA VAL A 111 2.42 2.94 15.12
C VAL A 111 3.78 3.52 15.55
N GLY A 112 4.09 4.80 15.29
CA GLY A 112 5.34 5.44 15.70
C GLY A 112 6.58 4.93 14.96
N VAL A 113 6.40 4.29 13.81
CA VAL A 113 7.47 3.76 12.96
C VAL A 113 7.68 4.69 11.78
N GLN A 114 8.94 5.07 11.53
CA GLN A 114 9.30 5.87 10.38
C GLN A 114 10.23 5.08 9.46
N ILE A 115 9.79 4.84 8.23
CA ILE A 115 10.56 4.24 7.15
C ILE A 115 11.11 5.35 6.27
N GLY A 116 12.43 5.51 6.23
CA GLY A 116 13.09 6.54 5.41
C GLY A 116 12.55 7.96 5.68
N ARG A 117 11.99 8.59 4.65
CA ARG A 117 11.41 9.95 4.68
C ARG A 117 9.88 9.95 4.73
N GLY A 118 9.26 8.91 5.29
CA GLY A 118 7.80 8.74 5.30
C GLY A 118 7.30 7.71 4.28
N TYR A 119 8.14 6.74 3.96
CA TYR A 119 7.93 5.71 2.95
C TYR A 119 7.16 4.51 3.51
N ALA A 120 6.89 3.54 2.65
CA ALA A 120 6.42 2.21 2.98
C ALA A 120 7.48 1.17 2.63
N LEU A 121 7.63 0.18 3.50
CA LEU A 121 8.37 -1.06 3.21
C LEU A 121 7.37 -2.11 2.71
N HIS A 122 7.63 -2.66 1.54
CA HIS A 122 6.93 -3.80 0.98
C HIS A 122 7.79 -5.06 1.10
N VAL A 123 7.19 -6.14 1.59
CA VAL A 123 7.82 -7.47 1.70
C VAL A 123 7.08 -8.44 0.78
N PHE A 124 7.83 -9.05 -0.12
CA PHE A 124 7.35 -10.00 -1.12
C PHE A 124 7.84 -11.39 -0.80
N ARG A 125 7.03 -12.39 -1.17
CA ARG A 125 7.34 -13.80 -0.98
C ARG A 125 7.11 -14.60 -2.26
N CYS A 126 7.96 -15.60 -2.46
CA CYS A 126 7.80 -16.59 -3.51
C CYS A 126 6.54 -17.44 -3.27
N PRO A 127 5.64 -17.57 -4.27
CA PRO A 127 4.47 -18.45 -4.13
C PRO A 127 4.86 -19.94 -4.13
N GLU A 128 5.98 -20.32 -4.76
CA GLU A 128 6.39 -21.72 -4.95
C GLU A 128 7.02 -22.36 -3.69
N SER A 129 7.62 -21.56 -2.79
CA SER A 129 8.29 -22.10 -1.59
C SER A 129 8.44 -21.05 -0.48
N TYR A 130 8.31 -21.49 0.77
CA TYR A 130 8.61 -20.67 1.96
C TYR A 130 10.12 -20.56 2.23
N GLU A 131 10.92 -21.48 1.68
CA GLU A 131 12.37 -21.54 1.88
C GLU A 131 13.13 -20.58 0.94
N HIS A 132 12.46 -20.06 -0.09
CA HIS A 132 13.07 -19.09 -1.00
C HIS A 132 13.20 -17.72 -0.33
N PRO A 133 14.25 -16.95 -0.65
CA PRO A 133 14.48 -15.65 -0.04
C PRO A 133 13.30 -14.71 -0.29
N ALA A 134 12.95 -13.93 0.73
CA ALA A 134 12.02 -12.82 0.59
C ALA A 134 12.70 -11.65 -0.14
N ALA A 135 11.92 -10.87 -0.87
CA ALA A 135 12.37 -9.63 -1.50
C ALA A 135 11.70 -8.43 -0.84
N THR A 136 12.35 -7.27 -0.90
CA THR A 136 11.81 -6.03 -0.33
C THR A 136 11.92 -4.87 -1.30
N ALA A 137 10.98 -3.93 -1.20
CA ALA A 137 11.02 -2.65 -1.90
C ALA A 137 10.61 -1.53 -0.93
N MET A 138 11.20 -0.34 -1.07
CA MET A 138 10.78 0.86 -0.36
C MET A 138 10.13 1.84 -1.33
N GLN A 139 8.93 2.32 -1.00
CA GLN A 139 8.04 3.12 -1.86
C GLN A 139 7.34 4.25 -1.12
#